data_AF-A0A1A2N9H1-F1
#
_entry.id   AF-A0A1A2N9H1-F1
#
_cell.length_a   1.000
_cell.length_b   1.000
_cell.length_c   1.000
_cell.angle_alpha   90.00
_cell.angle_beta   90.00
_cell.angle_gamma   90.00
#
_symmetry.space_group_name_H-M   'P 1'
#
loop_
_entity.id
_entity.type
_entity.pdbx_description
1 polymer ?
#
loop_
_entity_poly.entity_id
_entity_poly.type
_entity_poly.pdbx_seq_one_letter_code
_entity_poly.pdbx_strand_id
1 'polypeptide(L)'
;MSRVAPLAPPWSEEDAAGINSWGHPDRTYEPLLLVRCLQRHPALATRLRKLGESLYVAALLPARTRTIAILRSCALLGCRYEWGGQAAFWGPIAGVSDDECDALVTAGPDDPRWAPDERTLIEAVDELERTGS
;
A
#
# COMPACT_ATOMS: atom_id res chain seq x y z
N MET A 1 13.51 -20.47 1.67
CA MET A 1 12.19 -20.11 1.11
C MET A 1 12.35 -19.73 -0.35
N SER A 2 11.57 -20.32 -1.25
CA SER A 2 11.56 -19.94 -2.68
C SER A 2 10.71 -18.67 -2.86
N ARG A 3 11.21 -17.67 -3.58
CA ARG A 3 10.47 -16.44 -3.91
C ARG A 3 9.83 -16.59 -5.29
N VAL A 4 8.61 -16.10 -5.46
CA VAL A 4 7.97 -16.00 -6.79
C VAL A 4 8.67 -14.89 -7.57
N ALA A 5 9.25 -15.23 -8.72
CA ALA A 5 9.83 -14.24 -9.60
C ALA A 5 8.72 -13.38 -10.26
N PRO A 6 8.97 -12.09 -10.58
CA PRO A 6 8.06 -11.30 -11.42
C PRO A 6 7.95 -11.91 -12.82
N LEU A 7 6.77 -11.85 -13.45
CA LEU A 7 6.61 -12.26 -14.85
C LEU A 7 7.51 -11.41 -15.76
N ALA A 8 8.42 -12.06 -16.49
CA ALA A 8 9.39 -11.38 -17.35
C ALA A 8 8.80 -11.14 -18.74
N PRO A 9 9.20 -10.06 -19.44
CA PRO A 9 8.89 -9.89 -20.85
C PRO A 9 9.59 -10.95 -21.73
N PRO A 10 9.10 -11.19 -22.97
CA PRO A 10 7.91 -10.57 -23.57
C PRO A 10 6.62 -11.10 -22.93
N TRP A 11 5.65 -10.21 -22.71
CA TRP A 11 4.33 -10.58 -22.22
C TRP A 11 3.41 -10.92 -23.39
N SER A 12 2.51 -11.88 -23.16
CA SER A 12 1.35 -12.07 -24.03
C SER A 12 0.47 -10.81 -24.02
N GLU A 13 -0.42 -10.65 -25.00
CA GLU A 13 -1.39 -9.55 -25.00
C GLU A 13 -2.28 -9.57 -23.74
N GLU A 14 -2.68 -10.77 -23.29
CA GLU A 14 -3.46 -10.96 -22.06
C GLU A 14 -2.68 -10.52 -20.81
N ASP A 15 -1.43 -10.93 -20.69
CA ASP A 15 -0.59 -10.56 -19.54
C ASP A 15 -0.30 -9.06 -19.52
N ALA A 16 -0.05 -8.46 -20.68
CA ALA A 16 0.15 -7.03 -20.80
C ALA A 16 -1.12 -6.26 -20.39
N ALA A 17 -2.30 -6.68 -20.86
CA ALA A 17 -3.57 -6.09 -20.45
C ALA A 17 -3.83 -6.23 -18.94
N GLY A 18 -3.58 -7.43 -18.39
CA GLY A 18 -3.71 -7.72 -16.96
C GLY A 18 -2.79 -6.85 -16.11
N ILE A 19 -1.50 -6.79 -16.45
CA ILE A 19 -0.49 -5.97 -15.75
C ILE A 19 -0.83 -4.47 -15.85
N ASN A 20 -1.20 -4.01 -17.04
CA ASN A 20 -1.46 -2.59 -17.29
C ASN A 20 -2.79 -2.11 -16.71
N SER A 21 -3.69 -3.02 -16.31
CA SER A 21 -4.93 -2.68 -15.60
C SER A 21 -4.71 -2.19 -14.15
N TRP A 22 -3.47 -2.28 -13.64
CA TRP A 22 -3.11 -1.78 -12.33
C TRP A 22 -2.38 -0.43 -12.40
N GLY A 23 -2.55 0.38 -11.37
CA GLY A 23 -1.91 1.69 -11.25
C GLY A 23 -2.55 2.74 -12.15
N HIS A 24 -1.95 3.93 -12.19
CA HIS A 24 -2.44 5.02 -13.04
C HIS A 24 -2.21 4.66 -14.53
N PRO A 25 -3.17 4.95 -15.44
CA PRO A 25 -3.00 4.70 -16.87
C PRO A 25 -1.80 5.44 -17.45
N ASP A 26 -1.55 6.67 -16.98
CA ASP A 26 -0.44 7.53 -17.44
C ASP A 26 0.85 7.38 -16.61
N ARG A 27 1.04 6.24 -15.92
CA ARG A 27 2.26 6.03 -15.14
C ARG A 27 3.50 6.09 -16.04
N THR A 28 4.55 6.74 -15.55
CA THR A 28 5.85 6.85 -16.24
C THR A 28 6.87 5.82 -15.77
N TYR A 29 6.49 4.95 -14.84
CA TYR A 29 7.33 3.90 -14.27
C TYR A 29 6.88 2.51 -14.73
N GLU A 30 7.84 1.57 -14.73
CA GLU A 30 7.61 0.16 -15.03
C GLU A 30 6.54 -0.45 -14.13
N PRO A 31 5.69 -1.38 -14.63
CA PRO A 31 4.67 -1.99 -13.80
C PRO A 31 5.24 -2.59 -12.51
N LEU A 32 4.52 -2.35 -11.41
CA LEU A 32 4.92 -2.74 -10.07
C LEU A 32 5.29 -4.24 -10.00
N LEU A 33 6.39 -4.55 -9.31
CA LEU A 33 6.85 -5.94 -9.13
C LEU A 33 5.76 -6.86 -8.58
N LEU A 34 4.96 -6.38 -7.62
CA LEU A 34 3.83 -7.13 -7.07
C LEU A 34 2.85 -7.56 -8.16
N VAL A 35 2.47 -6.65 -9.05
CA VAL A 35 1.53 -6.92 -10.15
C VAL A 35 2.09 -7.99 -11.08
N ARG A 36 3.37 -7.89 -11.43
CA ARG A 36 4.06 -8.88 -12.28
C ARG A 36 4.19 -10.24 -11.60
N CYS A 37 4.34 -10.31 -10.28
CA CYS A 37 4.32 -11.57 -9.54
C CYS A 37 2.91 -12.19 -9.54
N LEU A 38 1.88 -11.38 -9.28
CA LEU A 38 0.49 -11.82 -9.24
C LEU A 38 -0.04 -12.26 -10.60
N GLN A 39 0.40 -11.64 -11.69
CA GLN A 39 -0.03 -11.98 -13.04
C GLN A 39 0.31 -13.42 -13.43
N ARG A 40 1.27 -14.08 -12.76
CA ARG A 40 1.48 -15.53 -12.90
C ARG A 40 0.24 -16.36 -12.50
N HIS A 41 -0.70 -15.74 -11.79
CA HIS A 41 -2.00 -16.28 -11.40
C HIS A 41 -3.13 -15.26 -11.72
N PRO A 42 -3.58 -15.14 -12.98
CA PRO A 42 -4.47 -14.06 -13.43
C PRO A 42 -5.79 -13.96 -12.67
N ALA A 43 -6.35 -15.11 -12.28
CA ALA A 43 -7.60 -15.18 -11.50
C ALA A 43 -7.44 -14.61 -10.08
N LEU A 44 -6.26 -14.78 -9.47
CA LEU A 44 -5.92 -14.19 -8.17
C LEU A 44 -5.64 -12.69 -8.33
N ALA A 45 -4.82 -12.32 -9.33
CA ALA A 45 -4.52 -10.93 -9.64
C ALA A 45 -5.80 -10.10 -9.80
N THR A 46 -6.76 -10.58 -10.59
CA THR A 46 -8.04 -9.88 -10.81
C THR A 46 -8.82 -9.65 -9.52
N ARG A 47 -8.86 -10.65 -8.62
CA ARG A 47 -9.57 -10.54 -7.34
C ARG A 47 -8.87 -9.58 -6.39
N LEU A 48 -7.54 -9.64 -6.31
CA LEU A 48 -6.78 -8.74 -5.45
C LEU A 48 -6.86 -7.29 -5.94
N ARG A 49 -6.86 -7.07 -7.26
CA ARG A 49 -7.07 -5.73 -7.84
C ARG A 49 -8.40 -5.12 -7.38
N LYS A 50 -9.49 -5.89 -7.51
CA LYS A 50 -10.82 -5.46 -7.10
C LYS A 50 -10.90 -5.15 -5.61
N LEU A 51 -10.25 -5.97 -4.77
CA LEU A 51 -10.16 -5.68 -3.34
C LEU A 51 -9.41 -4.37 -3.08
N GLY A 52 -8.28 -4.17 -3.76
CA GLY A 52 -7.54 -2.91 -3.71
C GLY A 52 -8.41 -1.72 -4.11
N GLU A 53 -9.09 -1.77 -5.25
CA GLU A 53 -10.01 -0.71 -5.70
C GLU A 53 -11.09 -0.39 -4.65
N SER A 54 -11.67 -1.40 -4.03
CA SER A 54 -12.64 -1.19 -2.95
C SER A 54 -12.05 -0.46 -1.75
N LEU A 55 -10.82 -0.78 -1.35
CA LEU A 55 -10.14 -0.15 -0.22
C LEU A 55 -9.57 1.23 -0.53
N TYR A 56 -9.19 1.49 -1.79
CA TYR A 56 -8.50 2.73 -2.19
C TYR A 56 -9.42 3.78 -2.81
N VAL A 57 -10.45 3.35 -3.54
CA VAL A 57 -11.31 4.23 -4.35
C VAL A 57 -12.72 4.30 -3.78
N ALA A 58 -13.31 3.16 -3.42
CA ALA A 58 -14.68 3.12 -2.90
C ALA A 58 -14.79 3.31 -1.38
N ALA A 59 -13.66 3.36 -0.67
CA ALA A 59 -13.65 3.48 0.77
C ALA A 59 -14.18 4.84 1.24
N LEU A 60 -14.91 4.82 2.37
CA LEU A 60 -15.47 6.03 2.99
C LEU A 60 -14.43 6.84 3.78
N LEU A 61 -13.33 6.20 4.18
CA LEU A 61 -12.26 6.87 4.90
C LEU A 61 -11.50 7.83 3.97
N PRO A 62 -11.15 9.05 4.45
CA PRO A 62 -10.33 9.98 3.69
C PRO A 62 -9.02 9.35 3.23
N ALA A 63 -8.48 9.83 2.10
CA ALA A 63 -7.22 9.33 1.55
C ALA A 63 -6.08 9.36 2.58
N ARG A 64 -5.94 10.48 3.30
CA ARG A 64 -4.94 10.66 4.37
C ARG A 64 -5.04 9.59 5.45
N THR A 65 -6.24 9.40 6.00
CA THR A 65 -6.53 8.38 7.02
C THR A 65 -6.10 6.99 6.53
N ARG A 66 -6.49 6.61 5.31
CA ARG A 66 -6.11 5.31 4.75
C ARG A 66 -4.60 5.16 4.60
N THR A 67 -3.93 6.19 4.09
CA THR A 67 -2.47 6.19 3.90
C THR A 67 -1.73 6.08 5.24
N ILE A 68 -2.17 6.78 6.29
CA ILE A 68 -1.59 6.64 7.63
C ILE A 68 -1.74 5.20 8.15
N ALA A 69 -2.93 4.60 8.02
CA ALA A 69 -3.15 3.22 8.44
C ALA A 69 -2.23 2.23 7.70
N ILE A 70 -2.12 2.38 6.37
CA ILE A 70 -1.26 1.51 5.55
C ILE A 70 0.21 1.68 5.94
N LEU A 71 0.69 2.91 6.06
CA LEU A 71 2.07 3.20 6.45
C LEU A 71 2.35 2.62 7.83
N ARG A 72 1.48 2.87 8.83
CA ARG A 72 1.69 2.31 10.18
C ARG A 72 1.75 0.78 10.16
N SER A 73 0.85 0.11 9.45
CA SER A 73 0.92 -1.35 9.27
C SER A 73 2.23 -1.79 8.62
N CYS A 74 2.71 -1.06 7.60
CA CYS A 74 3.98 -1.36 6.95
C CYS A 74 5.18 -1.17 7.90
N ALA A 75 5.15 -0.15 8.76
CA ALA A 75 6.18 0.06 9.78
C ALA A 75 6.24 -1.10 10.78
N LEU A 76 5.08 -1.50 11.31
CA LEU A 76 4.98 -2.60 12.28
C LEU A 76 5.43 -3.94 11.68
N LEU A 77 5.00 -4.24 10.45
CA LEU A 77 5.29 -5.50 9.76
C LEU A 77 6.64 -5.51 9.03
N GLY A 78 7.36 -4.39 8.99
CA GLY A 78 8.60 -4.26 8.22
C GLY A 78 8.40 -4.41 6.70
N CYS A 79 7.22 -4.08 6.18
CA CYS A 79 6.87 -4.25 4.76
C CYS A 79 7.48 -3.14 3.89
N ARG A 80 8.79 -3.22 3.65
CA ARG A 80 9.56 -2.18 2.95
C ARG A 80 9.09 -1.89 1.52
N TYR A 81 8.57 -2.90 0.82
CA TYR A 81 8.10 -2.75 -0.55
C TYR A 81 6.87 -1.83 -0.62
N GLU A 82 5.86 -2.11 0.20
CA GLU A 82 4.65 -1.31 0.25
C GLU A 82 4.93 0.07 0.87
N TRP A 83 5.74 0.12 1.93
CA TRP A 83 6.19 1.38 2.54
C TRP A 83 6.77 2.33 1.51
N GLY A 84 7.73 1.87 0.69
CA GLY A 84 8.41 2.73 -0.28
C GLY A 84 7.45 3.35 -1.29
N GLY A 85 6.48 2.56 -1.78
CA GLY A 85 5.47 3.08 -2.71
C GLY A 85 4.49 4.04 -2.04
N GLN A 86 4.05 3.72 -0.82
CA GLN A 86 3.11 4.56 -0.09
C GLN A 86 3.75 5.89 0.32
N ALA A 87 4.93 5.87 0.93
CA ALA A 87 5.61 7.08 1.38
C ALA A 87 6.00 7.97 0.20
N ALA A 88 6.57 7.42 -0.87
CA ALA A 88 7.09 8.23 -1.98
C ALA A 88 6.02 8.80 -2.91
N PHE A 89 4.89 8.10 -3.10
CA PHE A 89 3.86 8.51 -4.05
C PHE A 89 2.56 8.93 -3.36
N TRP A 90 2.01 8.07 -2.50
CA TRP A 90 0.68 8.29 -1.93
C TRP A 90 0.69 9.23 -0.73
N GLY A 91 1.78 9.27 0.05
CA GLY A 91 1.96 10.19 1.16
C GLY A 91 1.77 11.63 0.69
N PRO A 92 2.58 12.14 -0.26
CA PRO A 92 2.42 13.49 -0.80
C PRO A 92 1.02 13.77 -1.38
N ILE A 93 0.43 12.81 -2.10
CA ILE A 93 -0.91 12.95 -2.68
C ILE A 93 -2.00 13.05 -1.60
N ALA A 94 -1.85 12.27 -0.53
CA ALA A 94 -2.78 12.24 0.60
C ALA A 94 -2.46 13.28 1.68
N GLY A 95 -1.41 14.09 1.46
CA GLY A 95 -0.95 15.12 2.37
C GLY A 95 -0.19 14.61 3.59
N VAL A 96 0.30 13.37 3.60
CA VAL A 96 1.20 12.82 4.63
C VAL A 96 2.63 13.22 4.30
N SER A 97 3.25 14.00 5.17
CA SER A 97 4.62 14.52 4.97
C SER A 97 5.69 13.47 5.23
N ASP A 98 6.92 13.74 4.78
CA ASP A 98 8.08 12.86 5.06
C ASP A 98 8.34 12.74 6.57
N ASP A 99 8.23 13.86 7.31
CA ASP A 99 8.38 13.87 8.78
C ASP A 99 7.29 13.04 9.48
N GLU A 100 6.07 13.04 8.94
CA GLU A 100 4.98 12.19 9.42
C GLU A 100 5.24 10.72 9.10
N CYS A 101 5.72 10.41 7.89
CA CYS A 101 6.15 9.05 7.54
C CYS A 101 7.23 8.55 8.51
N ASP A 102 8.26 9.35 8.79
CA ASP A 102 9.31 8.97 9.73
C ASP A 102 8.78 8.73 11.15
N ALA A 103 7.82 9.54 11.61
CA ALA A 103 7.18 9.31 12.90
C ALA A 103 6.31 8.06 12.95
N LEU A 104 5.68 7.65 11.85
CA LEU A 104 4.94 6.38 11.80
C LEU A 104 5.86 5.17 12.00
N VAL A 105 7.18 5.32 11.85
CA VAL A 105 8.18 4.27 12.17
C VAL A 105 8.77 4.46 13.57
N THR A 106 9.17 5.69 13.90
CA THR A 106 10.04 5.98 15.05
C THR A 106 9.30 6.42 16.30
N ALA A 107 8.07 6.90 16.14
CA ALA A 107 7.20 7.38 17.21
C ALA A 107 5.95 6.49 17.35
N GLY A 108 5.07 6.89 18.26
CA GLY A 108 3.82 6.23 18.55
C GLY A 108 2.62 7.19 18.46
N PRO A 109 1.42 6.71 18.81
CA PRO A 109 0.20 7.52 18.79
C PRO A 109 0.26 8.74 19.71
N ASP A 110 1.10 8.69 20.75
CA ASP A 110 1.26 9.79 21.70
C ASP A 110 1.95 11.04 21.15
N ASP A 111 2.57 10.96 19.96
CA ASP A 111 3.21 12.11 19.34
C ASP A 111 2.20 13.26 19.15
N PRO A 112 2.51 14.48 19.63
CA PRO A 112 1.59 15.61 19.60
C PRO A 112 1.28 16.12 18.19
N ARG A 113 1.99 15.66 17.15
CA ARG A 113 1.71 16.04 15.76
C ARG A 113 0.39 15.49 15.24
N TRP A 114 -0.06 14.34 15.78
CA TRP A 114 -1.22 13.65 15.27
C TRP A 114 -2.51 14.33 15.71
N ALA A 115 -3.42 14.54 14.76
CA ALA A 115 -4.78 14.92 15.10
C ALA A 115 -5.47 13.81 15.93
N PRO A 116 -6.50 14.13 16.73
CA PRO A 116 -7.14 13.14 17.61
C PRO A 116 -7.67 11.88 16.89
N ASP A 117 -8.18 12.04 15.67
CA ASP A 117 -8.65 10.95 14.83
C ASP A 117 -7.50 10.10 14.27
N GLU A 118 -6.40 10.73 13.88
CA GLU A 118 -5.18 10.04 13.43
C GLU A 118 -4.53 9.25 14.57
N ARG A 119 -4.48 9.82 15.76
CA ARG A 119 -4.04 9.11 16.98
C ARG A 119 -4.89 7.86 17.22
N THR A 120 -6.22 8.01 17.20
CA THR A 120 -7.15 6.89 17.39
C THR A 120 -6.93 5.80 16.34
N LEU A 121 -6.68 6.19 15.09
CA LEU A 121 -6.37 5.25 14.02
C LEU A 121 -5.07 4.50 14.25
N ILE A 122 -4.00 5.20 14.64
CA ILE A 122 -2.69 4.60 14.92
C ILE A 122 -2.81 3.61 16.09
N GLU A 123 -3.51 3.98 17.16
CA GLU A 123 -3.79 3.08 18.29
C GLU A 123 -4.54 1.82 17.86
N ALA A 124 -5.57 1.96 17.01
CA ALA A 124 -6.33 0.83 16.50
C ALA A 124 -5.48 -0.12 15.64
N VAL A 125 -4.60 0.43 14.78
CA VAL A 125 -3.66 -0.37 13.98
C VAL A 125 -2.65 -1.08 14.87
N ASP A 126 -2.08 -0.38 15.85
CA ASP A 126 -1.13 -0.94 16.82
C ASP A 126 -1.76 -2.06 17.66
N GLU A 127 -3.00 -1.88 18.11
CA GLU A 127 -3.75 -2.90 18.83
C GLU A 127 -4.02 -4.13 17.96
N LEU A 128 -4.45 -3.93 16.71
CA LEU A 128 -4.75 -5.00 15.78
C LEU A 128 -3.51 -5.87 15.52
N GLU A 129 -2.35 -5.27 15.29
CA GLU A 129 -1.11 -6.02 15.08
C GLU A 129 -0.68 -6.76 16.36
N ARG A 130 -0.75 -6.08 17.51
CA ARG A 130 -0.33 -6.65 18.80
C ARG A 130 -1.19 -7.83 19.25
N THR A 131 -2.48 -7.85 18.91
CA THR A 131 -3.45 -8.83 19.44
C THR A 131 -4.05 -9.76 18.41
N GLY A 132 -4.00 -9.39 17.13
CA GLY A 132 -4.66 -10.11 16.03
C GLY A 132 -3.75 -11.05 15.24
N SER A 133 -2.49 -11.21 15.63
CA SER A 133 -1.51 -12.10 14.98
C SER A 133 -1.53 -13.54 15.51
#